data_AF-A0A833LH71-F1
#
_entry.id   AF-A0A833LH71-F1
#
_cell.length_a   1.000
_cell.length_b   1.000
_cell.length_c   1.000
_cell.angle_alpha   90.00
_cell.angle_beta   90.00
_cell.angle_gamma   90.00
#
_symmetry.space_group_name_H-M   'P 1'
#
loop_
_entity.id
_entity.type
_entity.pdbx_description
1 polymer ?
#
loop_
_entity_poly.entity_id
_entity_poly.type
_entity_poly.pdbx_seq_one_letter_code
_entity_poly.pdbx_strand_id
1 'polypeptide(L)'
;DEYREWSGGHDWKDDFPDWEPVHNMIFKAGILGIENVGGDIDAVTGKRCTFAFFPWNWDRGDGCVIRLVAITDPKQQYRIEAGEAF
;
A
#
# COMPACT_ATOMS: atom_id res chain seq x y z
N ASP A 1 -22.14 10.57 -10.84
CA ASP A 1 -22.37 12.00 -11.14
C ASP A 1 -21.13 12.84 -10.92
N GLU A 2 -20.50 12.82 -9.73
CA GLU A 2 -19.30 13.61 -9.42
C GLU A 2 -18.13 13.45 -10.42
N TYR A 3 -17.71 12.22 -10.73
CA TYR A 3 -16.62 11.99 -11.70
C TYR A 3 -16.95 12.56 -13.09
N ARG A 4 -18.19 12.36 -13.53
CA ARG A 4 -18.65 12.81 -14.85
C ARG A 4 -18.67 14.34 -14.94
N GLU A 5 -18.98 15.03 -13.86
CA GLU A 5 -18.89 16.49 -13.78
C GLU A 5 -17.43 16.96 -13.80
N TRP A 6 -16.59 16.41 -12.91
CA TRP A 6 -15.17 16.76 -12.80
C TRP A 6 -14.38 16.50 -14.10
N SER A 7 -14.67 15.40 -14.80
CA SER A 7 -14.01 15.00 -16.04
C SER A 7 -14.50 15.76 -17.28
N GLY A 8 -15.51 16.64 -17.16
CA GLY A 8 -16.08 17.36 -18.30
C GLY A 8 -17.02 16.52 -19.17
N GLY A 9 -17.60 15.45 -18.61
CA GLY A 9 -18.68 14.67 -19.22
C GLY A 9 -18.36 13.20 -19.53
N HIS A 10 -17.16 12.72 -19.20
CA HIS A 10 -16.74 11.35 -19.47
C HIS A 10 -17.40 10.35 -18.51
N ASP A 11 -17.65 9.13 -18.98
CA ASP A 11 -18.06 8.02 -18.12
C ASP A 11 -16.80 7.33 -17.56
N TRP A 12 -16.79 7.09 -16.25
CA TRP A 12 -15.65 6.43 -15.59
C TRP A 12 -15.42 5.02 -16.14
N LYS A 13 -16.45 4.36 -16.68
CA LYS A 13 -16.31 3.04 -17.30
C LYS A 13 -15.50 3.07 -18.58
N ASP A 14 -15.54 4.19 -19.30
CA ASP A 14 -14.77 4.35 -20.53
C ASP A 14 -13.31 4.73 -20.21
N ASP A 15 -13.10 5.57 -19.19
CA ASP A 15 -11.75 5.99 -18.77
C ASP A 15 -11.01 4.91 -17.95
N PHE A 16 -11.74 4.09 -17.18
CA PHE A 16 -11.21 3.02 -16.33
C PHE A 16 -11.93 1.69 -16.62
N PRO A 17 -11.70 1.09 -17.80
CA PRO A 17 -12.44 -0.09 -18.24
C PRO A 17 -12.01 -1.38 -17.53
N ASP A 18 -10.81 -1.39 -16.95
CA ASP A 18 -10.23 -2.57 -16.31
C ASP A 18 -10.78 -2.76 -14.90
N TRP A 19 -11.20 -3.99 -14.60
CA TRP A 19 -11.62 -4.37 -13.25
C TRP A 19 -10.39 -4.56 -12.34
N GLU A 20 -10.35 -3.83 -11.24
CA GLU A 20 -9.31 -3.91 -10.19
C GLU A 20 -7.89 -4.09 -10.76
N PRO A 21 -7.40 -3.15 -11.59
CA PRO A 21 -6.17 -3.35 -12.35
C PRO A 21 -4.97 -3.49 -11.42
N VAL A 22 -4.94 -2.73 -10.32
CA VAL A 22 -3.85 -2.78 -9.33
C VAL A 22 -3.76 -4.16 -8.68
N HIS A 23 -4.88 -4.69 -8.13
CA HIS A 23 -4.93 -6.03 -7.54
C HIS A 23 -4.49 -7.10 -8.53
N ASN A 24 -5.03 -7.04 -9.76
CA ASN A 24 -4.67 -7.98 -10.82
C ASN A 24 -3.17 -7.98 -11.13
N MET A 25 -2.55 -6.80 -11.22
CA MET A 25 -1.13 -6.67 -11.53
C MET A 25 -0.25 -7.18 -10.38
N ILE A 26 -0.50 -6.72 -9.14
CA ILE A 26 0.37 -7.04 -8.00
C ILE A 26 0.21 -8.50 -7.55
N PHE A 27 -1.02 -9.01 -7.48
CA PHE A 27 -1.25 -10.37 -6.99
C PHE A 27 -0.76 -11.44 -7.98
N LYS A 28 -0.88 -11.20 -9.29
CA LYS A 28 -0.27 -12.08 -10.31
C LYS A 28 1.25 -12.11 -10.23
N ALA A 29 1.87 -11.04 -9.73
CA ALA A 29 3.31 -10.97 -9.47
C ALA A 29 3.71 -11.49 -8.07
N GLY A 30 2.75 -11.99 -7.27
CA GLY A 30 3.01 -12.42 -5.90
C GLY A 30 3.30 -11.27 -4.93
N ILE A 31 2.97 -10.03 -5.30
CA ILE A 31 3.15 -8.83 -4.47
C ILE A 31 1.85 -8.55 -3.73
N LEU A 32 1.93 -8.44 -2.41
CA LEU A 32 0.79 -8.16 -1.54
C LEU A 32 0.50 -6.66 -1.47
N GLY A 33 -0.77 -6.31 -1.23
CA GLY A 33 -1.22 -4.95 -0.96
C GLY A 33 -1.51 -4.72 0.52
N ILE A 34 -1.40 -3.45 0.96
CA ILE A 34 -1.91 -3.00 2.25
C ILE A 34 -2.87 -1.85 1.96
N GLU A 35 -4.11 -1.97 2.43
CA GLU A 35 -5.17 -1.02 2.17
C GLU A 35 -5.56 -0.24 3.42
N ASN A 36 -6.32 0.84 3.22
CA ASN A 36 -6.77 1.73 4.30
C ASN A 36 -5.63 2.28 5.19
N VAL A 37 -4.46 2.53 4.60
CA VAL A 37 -3.27 3.10 5.29
C VAL A 37 -3.43 4.61 5.53
N GLY A 38 -4.60 5.03 5.99
CA GLY A 38 -4.89 6.42 6.35
C GLY A 38 -4.45 6.77 7.77
N GLY A 39 -4.57 8.05 8.13
CA GLY A 39 -4.27 8.56 9.47
C GLY A 39 -2.91 9.24 9.54
N ASP A 40 -1.86 8.47 9.82
CA ASP A 40 -0.52 9.00 10.07
C ASP A 40 0.41 8.97 8.85
N ILE A 41 -0.09 8.57 7.66
CA ILE A 41 0.76 8.43 6.46
C ILE A 41 1.39 9.76 6.06
N ASP A 42 0.66 10.86 6.21
CA ASP A 42 1.17 12.22 5.96
C ASP A 42 2.37 12.57 6.84
N ALA A 43 2.48 11.99 8.03
CA ALA A 43 3.63 12.21 8.92
C ALA A 43 4.93 11.62 8.36
N VAL A 44 4.84 10.67 7.41
CA VAL A 44 5.98 9.98 6.81
C VAL A 44 6.08 10.15 5.30
N THR A 45 5.17 10.88 4.66
CA THR A 45 5.24 11.21 3.22
C THR A 45 6.56 11.89 2.89
N GLY A 46 7.25 11.37 1.86
CA GLY A 46 8.56 11.87 1.42
C GLY A 46 9.73 11.50 2.34
N LYS A 47 9.49 10.77 3.43
CA LYS A 47 10.54 10.32 4.37
C LYS A 47 10.97 8.89 4.08
N ARG A 48 12.24 8.60 4.31
CA ARG A 48 12.74 7.24 4.42
C ARG A 48 12.24 6.63 5.73
N CYS A 49 11.55 5.51 5.61
CA CYS A 49 11.06 4.73 6.73
C CYS A 49 11.24 3.23 6.45
N THR A 50 11.22 2.42 7.49
CA THR A 50 11.02 0.98 7.39
C THR A 50 9.63 0.64 7.87
N PHE A 51 8.84 -0.03 7.04
CA PHE A 51 7.52 -0.52 7.45
C PHE A 51 7.65 -1.90 8.08
N ALA A 52 7.06 -2.06 9.26
CA ALA A 52 6.90 -3.34 9.92
C ALA A 52 5.41 -3.65 10.08
N PHE A 53 5.02 -4.87 9.74
CA PHE A 53 3.67 -5.38 9.90
C PHE A 53 3.71 -6.91 9.98
N PHE A 54 2.74 -7.49 10.67
CA PHE A 54 2.69 -8.92 10.95
C PHE A 54 1.25 -9.42 10.72
N PRO A 55 0.95 -10.00 9.56
CA PRO A 55 -0.36 -10.57 9.30
C PRO A 55 -0.60 -11.81 10.17
N TRP A 56 -1.87 -12.16 10.36
CA TRP A 56 -2.24 -13.41 11.01
C TRP A 56 -1.81 -14.59 10.15
N ASN A 57 -1.35 -15.66 10.81
CA ASN A 57 -1.18 -16.94 10.15
C ASN A 57 -2.57 -17.60 10.02
N TRP A 58 -3.35 -17.13 9.05
CA TRP A 58 -4.71 -17.59 8.80
C TRP A 58 -4.70 -18.61 7.67
N ASP A 59 -5.00 -19.87 8.01
CA ASP A 59 -5.10 -20.94 7.01
C ASP A 59 -6.10 -20.56 5.92
N ARG A 60 -5.61 -20.52 4.67
CA ARG A 60 -6.35 -20.15 3.46
C ARG A 60 -7.01 -18.75 3.52
N GLY A 61 -6.48 -17.85 4.33
CA GLY A 61 -6.93 -16.47 4.39
C GLY A 61 -6.38 -15.64 3.22
N ASP A 62 -7.24 -14.85 2.57
CA ASP A 62 -6.85 -13.95 1.49
C ASP A 62 -6.42 -12.55 1.99
N GLY A 63 -6.55 -12.28 3.28
CA GLY A 63 -6.14 -11.03 3.92
C GLY A 63 -6.56 -10.95 5.39
N CYS A 64 -5.93 -10.06 6.17
CA CYS A 64 -6.32 -9.81 7.55
C CYS A 64 -6.01 -8.37 7.96
N VAL A 65 -6.60 -7.94 9.07
CA VAL A 65 -6.24 -6.66 9.69
C VAL A 65 -4.81 -6.75 10.21
N ILE A 66 -4.04 -5.68 10.04
CA ILE A 66 -2.67 -5.56 10.52
C ILE A 66 -2.48 -4.27 11.32
N ARG A 67 -1.49 -4.27 12.21
CA ARG A 67 -0.87 -3.04 12.72
C ARG A 67 0.28 -2.68 11.79
N LEU A 68 0.12 -1.64 10.96
CA LEU A 68 1.24 -1.10 10.19
C LEU A 68 2.02 -0.08 11.03
N VAL A 69 3.33 -0.26 11.12
CA VAL A 69 4.23 0.63 11.86
C VAL A 69 5.29 1.19 10.91
N ALA A 70 5.44 2.51 10.89
CA ALA A 70 6.56 3.18 10.23
C ALA A 70 7.66 3.48 11.26
N ILE A 71 8.83 2.88 11.08
CA ILE A 71 10.03 3.16 11.87
C ILE A 71 10.88 4.19 11.11
N THR A 72 11.20 5.30 11.75
CA THR A 72 11.94 6.41 11.12
C THR A 72 13.21 6.74 11.91
N ASP A 73 14.27 7.08 11.18
CA ASP A 73 15.43 7.78 11.72
C ASP A 73 15.19 9.28 11.58
N PRO A 74 15.20 10.07 12.69
CA PRO A 74 15.06 11.52 12.62
C PRO A 74 16.07 12.20 11.68
N LYS A 75 17.26 11.62 11.48
CA LYS A 75 18.28 12.14 10.56
C LYS A 75 18.10 11.68 9.12
N GLN A 76 17.23 10.70 8.85
CA GLN A 76 16.96 10.15 7.52
C GLN A 76 18.18 9.50 6.84
N GLN A 77 19.15 9.05 7.62
CA GLN A 77 20.43 8.49 7.14
C GLN A 77 20.51 6.98 7.33
N TYR A 78 19.84 6.45 8.36
CA TYR A 78 19.91 5.03 8.69
C TYR A 78 18.93 4.17 7.87
N ARG A 79 19.37 2.94 7.57
CA ARG A 79 18.56 1.86 7.00
C ARG A 79 18.85 0.58 7.79
N ILE A 80 17.80 -0.17 8.14
CA ILE A 80 17.96 -1.49 8.75
C ILE A 80 18.74 -2.39 7.77
N GLU A 81 19.82 -2.98 8.26
CA GLU A 81 20.71 -3.83 7.46
C GLU A 81 20.04 -5.15 7.05
N ALA A 82 20.59 -5.82 6.03
CA ALA A 82 20.03 -7.05 5.49
C ALA A 82 20.16 -8.27 6.42
N GLY A 83 21.05 -8.19 7.43
CA GLY A 83 21.24 -9.25 8.41
C GLY A 83 21.98 -10.49 7.91
N GLU A 84 22.67 -10.43 6.76
CA GLU A 84 23.33 -11.58 6.10
C GLU A 84 24.51 -12.20 6.88
N ALA A 85 24.98 -11.54 7.96
CA ALA A 85 26.13 -11.97 8.75
C ALA A 85 25.79 -12.87 9.96
N PHE A 86 24.51 -13.26 10.14
CA PHE A 86 24.02 -14.07 11.26
C PHE A 86 23.42 -15.39 10.79
#